data_AF-A0A959K3K8-F1
#
_entry.id   AF-A0A959K3K8-F1
#
_cell.length_a   1.000
_cell.length_b   1.000
_cell.length_c   1.000
_cell.angle_alpha   90.00
_cell.angle_beta   90.00
_cell.angle_gamma   90.00
#
_symmetry.space_group_name_H-M   'P 1'
#
loop_
_entity.id
_entity.type
_entity.pdbx_description
1 polymer ?
#
loop_
_entity_poly.entity_id
_entity_poly.type
_entity_poly.pdbx_seq_one_letter_code
_entity_poly.pdbx_strand_id
1 'polypeptide(L)'
;MKFATFYFIFFISIVTLASQNESKLVIDAANGQTNNNPLIRLRNYNGIDLMWIHSDHPSNTFVGSDTGTKNNINGGATSNTFVGSQVGNNNTTGKDNTGVGYGAMNHNITGSYNTAIGSLALLSTTGSQYNTAVGYAAGRLYDNGYNNVFIGANTDVNAAGLFNVIAIGQGTVVTASSTARFGNSATGSYGGWANWTNVSDGRFKKNVRENVVGLDFIMKLKPVTYNLDVSGISETLKENHGQEWDLLMKEAIVKKEKMVQSGFIAQDVEKAAKEVGYDFSGVDAPKNDQDFYGLRYAEFVVPLVKAVQELNREMHQQNEKMDQENKQLADRIQNLEILLGLDNNSYSANLE
;
A
#
# COMPACT_ATOMS: atom_id res chain seq x y z
N MET A 1 9.99 -14.06 84.84
CA MET A 1 9.45 -12.69 84.86
C MET A 1 10.50 -11.78 84.24
N LYS A 2 10.06 -10.97 83.24
CA LYS A 2 10.80 -9.98 82.43
C LYS A 2 11.68 -10.49 81.26
N PHE A 3 11.05 -10.45 80.09
CA PHE A 3 11.62 -10.23 78.77
C PHE A 3 12.33 -8.87 78.69
N ALA A 4 13.43 -8.80 77.94
CA ALA A 4 13.79 -7.62 77.14
C ALA A 4 14.76 -8.05 76.01
N THR A 5 14.21 -8.14 74.80
CA THR A 5 14.94 -8.25 73.54
C THR A 5 15.50 -6.89 73.18
N PHE A 6 16.78 -6.78 72.84
CA PHE A 6 17.36 -5.60 72.18
C PHE A 6 18.12 -6.05 70.92
N TYR A 7 17.61 -5.61 69.77
CA TYR A 7 18.27 -5.70 68.47
C TYR A 7 19.43 -4.70 68.43
N PHE A 8 20.60 -5.12 67.95
CA PHE A 8 21.62 -4.19 67.48
C PHE A 8 22.02 -4.53 66.04
N ILE A 9 21.85 -3.52 65.20
CA ILE A 9 21.99 -3.51 63.74
C ILE A 9 23.46 -3.65 63.38
N PHE A 10 23.77 -4.56 62.44
CA PHE A 10 25.10 -4.68 61.85
C PHE A 10 25.37 -3.45 60.96
N PHE A 11 26.32 -2.61 61.38
CA PHE A 11 26.96 -1.65 60.48
C PHE A 11 27.94 -2.42 59.58
N ILE A 12 27.66 -2.50 58.28
CA ILE A 12 28.68 -2.87 57.30
C ILE A 12 29.49 -1.61 57.01
N SER A 13 30.71 -1.56 57.54
CA SER A 13 31.74 -0.61 57.12
C SER A 13 32.23 -0.98 55.72
N ILE A 14 32.02 -0.10 54.74
CA ILE A 14 32.74 -0.12 53.47
C ILE A 14 34.02 0.68 53.67
N VAL A 15 35.15 -0.03 53.77
CA VAL A 15 36.46 0.52 53.40
C VAL A 15 37.13 -0.51 52.49
N THR A 16 37.15 -0.21 51.20
CA THR A 16 38.23 -0.67 50.31
C THR A 16 38.58 0.49 49.38
N LEU A 17 39.83 0.92 49.45
CA LEU A 17 40.40 2.01 48.69
C LEU A 17 40.73 1.60 47.24
N ALA A 18 40.48 2.55 46.33
CA ALA A 18 41.08 2.78 45.02
C ALA A 18 40.69 1.89 43.82
N SER A 19 39.75 2.36 42.98
CA SER A 19 40.02 2.73 41.58
C SER A 19 38.82 3.48 40.94
N GLN A 20 39.08 4.71 40.48
CA GLN A 20 38.41 5.50 39.42
C GLN A 20 36.86 5.54 39.28
N ASN A 21 36.31 6.76 39.39
CA ASN A 21 34.96 7.19 39.00
C ASN A 21 33.78 6.41 39.61
N GLU A 22 33.33 6.79 40.81
CA GLU A 22 32.08 6.27 41.38
C GLU A 22 30.96 7.32 41.35
N SER A 23 30.35 7.47 40.18
CA SER A 23 28.92 7.78 40.09
C SER A 23 28.19 6.49 39.69
N LYS A 24 28.03 5.54 40.62
CA LYS A 24 27.25 4.32 40.36
C LYS A 24 25.84 4.49 40.93
N LEU A 25 24.88 4.78 40.07
CA LEU A 25 23.47 4.50 40.38
C LEU A 25 23.26 3.00 40.16
N VAL A 26 23.22 2.23 41.24
CA VAL A 26 22.86 0.79 41.21
C VAL A 26 21.41 0.67 41.67
N ILE A 27 20.55 0.08 40.83
CA ILE A 27 19.14 -0.18 41.16
C ILE A 27 18.99 -1.70 41.31
N ASP A 28 19.06 -2.17 42.56
CA ASP A 28 18.96 -3.60 42.89
C ASP A 28 17.50 -4.04 42.99
N ALA A 29 17.18 -5.07 42.20
CA ALA A 29 15.87 -5.68 42.13
C ALA A 29 15.60 -6.66 43.29
N ALA A 30 14.54 -6.45 44.07
CA ALA A 30 14.13 -7.41 45.10
C ALA A 30 13.36 -8.62 44.52
N ASN A 31 13.28 -9.73 45.27
CA ASN A 31 12.61 -11.00 44.92
C ASN A 31 11.11 -10.91 44.54
N GLY A 32 10.48 -9.74 44.59
CA GLY A 32 9.06 -9.54 44.29
C GLY A 32 8.78 -8.90 42.93
N GLN A 33 9.79 -8.68 42.08
CA GLN A 33 9.60 -8.03 40.79
C GLN A 33 8.86 -8.92 39.80
N THR A 34 7.89 -8.33 39.12
CA THR A 34 7.10 -8.97 38.08
C THR A 34 6.74 -7.91 37.05
N ASN A 35 6.14 -8.30 35.93
CA ASN A 35 5.60 -7.33 34.98
C ASN A 35 4.48 -6.44 35.56
N ASN A 36 3.85 -6.87 36.67
CA ASN A 36 2.87 -6.08 37.43
C ASN A 36 3.48 -5.42 38.68
N ASN A 37 4.76 -5.67 38.95
CA ASN A 37 5.55 -5.05 40.01
C ASN A 37 6.91 -4.59 39.47
N PRO A 38 6.96 -3.45 38.77
CA PRO A 38 8.12 -2.99 38.02
C PRO A 38 9.33 -2.65 38.89
N LEU A 39 10.51 -2.66 38.26
CA LEU A 39 11.81 -2.33 38.87
C LEU A 39 11.84 -0.90 39.41
N ILE A 40 11.32 0.06 38.64
CA ILE A 40 11.24 1.47 39.03
C ILE A 40 9.81 1.96 38.82
N ARG A 41 9.25 2.64 39.82
CA ARG A 41 8.01 3.41 39.70
C ARG A 41 8.29 4.87 40.02
N LEU A 42 7.98 5.76 39.09
CA LEU A 42 7.89 7.19 39.37
C LEU A 42 6.44 7.52 39.71
N ARG A 43 6.22 8.18 40.85
CA ARG A 43 4.90 8.59 41.33
C ARG A 43 4.84 10.10 41.52
N ASN A 44 3.65 10.67 41.38
CA ASN A 44 3.42 12.04 41.85
C ASN A 44 3.24 12.08 43.38
N TYR A 45 3.13 13.28 43.95
CA TYR A 45 2.93 13.49 45.39
C TYR A 45 1.62 12.90 45.95
N ASN A 46 0.64 12.62 45.08
CA ASN A 46 -0.61 11.96 45.42
C ASN A 46 -0.52 10.42 45.36
N GLY A 47 0.66 9.86 45.05
CA GLY A 47 0.88 8.42 44.95
C GLY A 47 0.42 7.78 43.64
N ILE A 48 0.04 8.57 42.62
CA ILE A 48 -0.33 8.07 41.30
C ILE A 48 0.94 7.69 40.54
N ASP A 49 0.98 6.46 40.02
CA ASP A 49 2.05 5.98 39.14
C ASP A 49 2.04 6.77 37.83
N LEU A 50 3.18 7.41 37.51
CA LEU A 50 3.39 8.20 36.29
C LEU A 50 4.17 7.42 35.23
N MET A 51 5.15 6.62 35.67
CA MET A 51 6.01 5.85 34.78
C MET A 51 6.55 4.61 35.48
N TRP A 52 6.52 3.50 34.78
CA TRP A 52 7.18 2.26 35.18
C TRP A 52 8.41 2.03 34.31
N ILE A 53 9.49 1.50 34.87
CA ILE A 53 10.58 0.91 34.10
C ILE A 53 10.76 -0.50 34.63
N HIS A 54 10.67 -1.49 33.75
CA HIS A 54 10.89 -2.89 34.10
C HIS A 54 11.28 -3.74 32.90
N SER A 55 11.54 -5.00 33.19
CA SER A 55 11.77 -6.05 32.22
C SER A 55 11.57 -7.39 32.92
N ASP A 56 11.13 -8.40 32.18
CA ASP A 56 11.08 -9.80 32.63
C ASP A 56 12.19 -10.67 31.99
N HIS A 57 12.97 -10.13 31.05
CA HIS A 57 14.10 -10.81 30.42
C HIS A 57 15.18 -9.81 30.01
N PRO A 58 16.49 -10.10 30.10
CA PRO A 58 17.55 -9.14 29.74
C PRO A 58 17.46 -8.52 28.33
N SER A 59 16.73 -9.17 27.41
CA SER A 59 16.49 -8.67 26.05
C SER A 59 15.26 -7.78 25.91
N ASN A 60 14.42 -7.67 26.95
CA ASN A 60 13.19 -6.90 26.94
C ASN A 60 13.42 -5.52 27.58
N THR A 61 12.79 -4.49 27.04
CA THR A 61 12.80 -3.12 27.58
C THR A 61 11.39 -2.60 27.68
N PHE A 62 10.87 -2.40 28.90
CA PHE A 62 9.52 -1.90 29.14
C PHE A 62 9.56 -0.57 29.90
N VAL A 63 9.03 0.48 29.29
CA VAL A 63 8.98 1.83 29.86
C VAL A 63 7.57 2.44 29.68
N GLY A 64 6.90 2.70 30.80
CA GLY A 64 5.57 3.32 30.87
C GLY A 64 4.54 2.45 31.60
N SER A 65 3.43 3.05 32.02
CA SER A 65 2.41 2.38 32.83
C SER A 65 1.73 1.24 32.06
N ASP A 66 1.52 0.10 32.70
CA ASP A 66 0.82 -1.07 32.14
C ASP A 66 1.42 -1.63 30.83
N THR A 67 2.72 -1.42 30.62
CA THR A 67 3.42 -1.88 29.42
C THR A 67 4.01 -3.28 29.63
N GLY A 68 3.80 -4.19 28.68
CA GLY A 68 4.32 -5.57 28.76
C GLY A 68 3.83 -6.39 29.97
N THR A 69 2.73 -6.00 30.62
CA THR A 69 2.24 -6.62 31.88
C THR A 69 1.92 -8.11 31.75
N LYS A 70 1.44 -8.57 30.59
CA LYS A 70 1.18 -10.00 30.33
C LYS A 70 2.29 -10.73 29.57
N ASN A 71 3.43 -10.07 29.31
CA ASN A 71 4.57 -10.68 28.63
C ASN A 71 4.97 -11.96 29.36
N ASN A 72 5.03 -13.09 28.65
CA ASN A 72 5.33 -14.40 29.23
C ASN A 72 6.60 -14.99 28.62
N ILE A 73 7.72 -14.80 29.31
CA ILE A 73 9.05 -15.31 28.93
C ILE A 73 9.10 -16.83 28.79
N ASN A 74 8.30 -17.58 29.57
CA ASN A 74 8.26 -19.05 29.48
C ASN A 74 7.62 -19.51 28.16
N GLY A 75 6.83 -18.63 27.53
CA GLY A 75 6.29 -18.81 26.19
C GLY A 75 7.18 -18.25 25.07
N GLY A 76 8.37 -17.73 25.39
CA GLY A 76 9.34 -17.23 24.41
C GLY A 76 9.25 -15.74 24.08
N ALA A 77 8.51 -14.95 24.85
CA ALA A 77 8.31 -13.51 24.62
C ALA A 77 9.55 -12.67 24.98
N THR A 78 10.61 -12.79 24.19
CA THR A 78 11.89 -12.09 24.37
C THR A 78 12.13 -11.04 23.27
N SER A 79 13.21 -10.27 23.41
CA SER A 79 13.64 -9.20 22.48
C SER A 79 12.60 -8.12 22.17
N ASN A 80 11.71 -7.79 23.12
CA ASN A 80 10.67 -6.79 22.94
C ASN A 80 11.08 -5.42 23.48
N THR A 81 10.86 -4.36 22.70
CA THR A 81 11.05 -2.96 23.14
C THR A 81 9.70 -2.25 23.16
N PHE A 82 9.17 -1.98 24.35
CA PHE A 82 7.89 -1.32 24.54
C PHE A 82 8.05 -0.02 25.33
N VAL A 83 7.69 1.11 24.72
CA VAL A 83 7.83 2.45 25.31
C VAL A 83 6.54 3.26 25.13
N GLY A 84 5.88 3.58 26.24
CA GLY A 84 4.59 4.25 26.26
C GLY A 84 3.68 3.64 27.32
N SER A 85 2.46 4.15 27.44
CA SER A 85 1.45 3.52 28.30
C SER A 85 0.69 2.44 27.53
N GLN A 86 0.45 1.30 28.18
CA GLN A 86 -0.32 0.17 27.66
C GLN A 86 0.28 -0.49 26.40
N VAL A 87 1.59 -0.36 26.17
CA VAL A 87 2.24 -0.94 25.00
C VAL A 87 2.43 -2.45 25.20
N GLY A 88 2.00 -3.26 24.23
CA GLY A 88 2.16 -4.71 24.31
C GLY A 88 1.55 -5.35 25.56
N ASN A 89 0.57 -4.71 26.21
CA ASN A 89 0.00 -5.13 27.50
C ASN A 89 -0.49 -6.58 27.44
N ASN A 90 -1.14 -6.99 26.34
CA ASN A 90 -1.63 -8.35 26.16
C ASN A 90 -0.64 -9.32 25.48
N ASN A 91 0.61 -8.92 25.24
CA ASN A 91 1.60 -9.79 24.60
C ASN A 91 1.83 -11.01 25.48
N THR A 92 1.58 -12.21 24.99
CA THR A 92 1.83 -13.44 25.74
C THR A 92 3.10 -14.12 25.27
N THR A 93 3.20 -14.46 23.98
CA THR A 93 4.31 -15.24 23.41
C THR A 93 5.06 -14.51 22.29
N GLY A 94 4.59 -13.34 21.89
CA GLY A 94 5.20 -12.56 20.83
C GLY A 94 6.59 -12.07 21.20
N LYS A 95 7.51 -12.16 20.23
CA LYS A 95 8.92 -11.78 20.39
C LYS A 95 9.39 -10.85 19.28
N ASP A 96 10.55 -10.22 19.51
CA ASP A 96 11.20 -9.36 18.53
C ASP A 96 10.29 -8.21 18.04
N ASN A 97 9.47 -7.65 18.94
CA ASN A 97 8.56 -6.57 18.63
C ASN A 97 9.08 -5.21 19.14
N THR A 98 8.81 -4.15 18.38
CA THR A 98 9.07 -2.77 18.81
C THR A 98 7.76 -1.99 18.84
N GLY A 99 7.33 -1.56 20.01
CA GLY A 99 6.14 -0.74 20.22
C GLY A 99 6.49 0.59 20.89
N VAL A 100 6.12 1.71 20.28
CA VAL A 100 6.35 3.05 20.83
C VAL A 100 5.09 3.91 20.68
N GLY A 101 4.54 4.40 21.79
CA GLY A 101 3.35 5.26 21.80
C GLY A 101 2.17 4.64 22.56
N TYR A 102 1.22 5.45 22.98
CA TYR A 102 0.07 4.99 23.78
C TYR A 102 -0.71 3.86 23.09
N GLY A 103 -0.87 2.72 23.75
CA GLY A 103 -1.64 1.59 23.24
C GLY A 103 -1.08 0.93 21.98
N ALA A 104 0.16 1.22 21.57
CA ALA A 104 0.79 0.53 20.46
C ALA A 104 0.86 -0.98 20.75
N MET A 105 0.42 -1.81 19.81
CA MET A 105 0.39 -3.27 19.97
C MET A 105 -0.38 -3.78 21.22
N ASN A 106 -1.34 -3.02 21.75
CA ASN A 106 -1.98 -3.37 23.03
C ASN A 106 -2.61 -4.78 23.04
N HIS A 107 -3.24 -5.19 21.94
CA HIS A 107 -3.86 -6.50 21.77
C HIS A 107 -2.98 -7.47 20.96
N ASN A 108 -1.66 -7.25 20.92
CA ASN A 108 -0.77 -8.29 20.42
C ASN A 108 -0.83 -9.49 21.37
N ILE A 109 -1.19 -10.70 20.91
CA ILE A 109 -1.21 -11.90 21.78
C ILE A 109 0.00 -12.80 21.49
N THR A 110 0.21 -13.15 20.22
CA THR A 110 1.25 -14.09 19.78
C THR A 110 2.09 -13.57 18.61
N GLY A 111 1.76 -12.38 18.08
CA GLY A 111 2.45 -11.75 16.96
C GLY A 111 3.91 -11.41 17.27
N SER A 112 4.78 -11.65 16.31
CA SER A 112 6.23 -11.45 16.42
C SER A 112 6.76 -10.65 15.24
N TYR A 113 7.93 -10.04 15.40
CA TYR A 113 8.60 -9.29 14.32
C TYR A 113 7.82 -8.06 13.82
N ASN A 114 7.05 -7.41 14.69
CA ASN A 114 6.29 -6.22 14.33
C ASN A 114 6.97 -4.94 14.85
N THR A 115 6.85 -3.85 14.08
CA THR A 115 7.22 -2.49 14.49
C THR A 115 5.99 -1.60 14.48
N ALA A 116 5.68 -0.97 15.60
CA ALA A 116 4.53 -0.08 15.78
C ALA A 116 5.00 1.21 16.45
N ILE A 117 5.02 2.32 15.72
CA ILE A 117 5.46 3.63 16.21
C ILE A 117 4.33 4.63 16.00
N GLY A 118 3.69 5.02 17.09
CA GLY A 118 2.54 5.93 17.10
C GLY A 118 1.47 5.46 18.09
N SER A 119 0.65 6.40 18.56
CA SER A 119 -0.49 6.06 19.41
C SER A 119 -1.46 5.18 18.63
N LEU A 120 -1.85 4.04 19.21
CA LEU A 120 -2.74 3.02 18.64
C LEU A 120 -2.21 2.34 17.36
N ALA A 121 -0.92 2.44 17.04
CA ALA A 121 -0.32 1.73 15.92
C ALA A 121 -0.35 0.20 16.16
N LEU A 122 -0.77 -0.59 15.17
CA LEU A 122 -0.96 -2.05 15.26
C LEU A 122 -1.73 -2.50 16.49
N LEU A 123 -2.72 -1.72 16.94
CA LEU A 123 -3.48 -1.96 18.16
C LEU A 123 -4.00 -3.40 18.26
N SER A 124 -4.54 -3.93 17.16
CA SER A 124 -5.17 -5.25 17.05
C SER A 124 -4.28 -6.23 16.30
N THR A 125 -3.39 -6.95 16.97
CA THR A 125 -2.43 -7.88 16.33
C THR A 125 -2.39 -9.25 17.01
N THR A 126 -3.48 -10.01 16.99
CA THR A 126 -3.58 -11.29 17.73
C THR A 126 -2.50 -12.30 17.34
N GLY A 127 -2.26 -12.49 16.03
CA GLY A 127 -1.24 -13.39 15.48
C GLY A 127 -0.42 -12.81 14.33
N SER A 128 -0.67 -11.54 13.98
CA SER A 128 0.00 -10.83 12.90
C SER A 128 1.53 -10.76 13.08
N GLN A 129 2.29 -10.95 11.99
CA GLN A 129 3.77 -10.93 12.03
C GLN A 129 4.37 -10.12 10.87
N TYR A 130 5.60 -9.64 11.07
CA TYR A 130 6.36 -8.93 10.03
C TYR A 130 5.69 -7.64 9.54
N ASN A 131 4.93 -6.96 10.40
CA ASN A 131 4.26 -5.71 10.04
C ASN A 131 5.05 -4.50 10.53
N THR A 132 5.06 -3.44 9.73
CA THR A 132 5.58 -2.12 10.12
C THR A 132 4.45 -1.12 10.07
N ALA A 133 4.18 -0.44 11.18
CA ALA A 133 3.23 0.65 11.26
C ALA A 133 3.86 1.88 11.89
N VAL A 134 3.79 3.02 11.20
CA VAL A 134 4.32 4.30 11.65
C VAL A 134 3.28 5.39 11.44
N GLY A 135 2.72 5.90 12.53
CA GLY A 135 1.68 6.92 12.52
C GLY A 135 0.60 6.70 13.59
N TYR A 136 -0.20 7.73 13.85
CA TYR A 136 -1.38 7.61 14.71
C TYR A 136 -2.37 6.61 14.10
N ALA A 137 -2.77 5.60 14.85
CA ALA A 137 -3.73 4.58 14.44
C ALA A 137 -3.39 3.88 13.10
N ALA A 138 -2.10 3.74 12.77
CA ALA A 138 -1.65 3.00 11.59
C ALA A 138 -1.85 1.48 11.80
N GLY A 139 -2.59 0.82 10.90
CA GLY A 139 -2.97 -0.59 10.97
C GLY A 139 -3.77 -0.93 12.23
N ARG A 140 -4.75 -0.11 12.62
CA ARG A 140 -5.37 -0.20 13.95
C ARG A 140 -6.49 -1.25 14.03
N LEU A 141 -7.32 -1.33 13.00
CA LEU A 141 -8.67 -1.92 13.12
C LEU A 141 -8.69 -3.45 13.03
N TYR A 142 -7.83 -4.03 12.21
CA TYR A 142 -7.90 -5.46 11.88
C TYR A 142 -6.67 -6.23 12.37
N ASP A 143 -6.82 -7.55 12.53
CA ASP A 143 -5.65 -8.45 12.62
C ASP A 143 -5.00 -8.47 11.23
N ASN A 144 -4.02 -7.60 11.06
CA ASN A 144 -3.47 -7.19 9.77
C ASN A 144 -2.75 -8.30 9.01
N GLY A 145 -2.68 -9.55 9.47
CA GLY A 145 -2.01 -10.63 8.77
C GLY A 145 -0.48 -10.45 8.74
N TYR A 146 0.14 -10.60 7.57
CA TYR A 146 1.59 -10.76 7.45
C TYR A 146 2.25 -9.83 6.43
N ASN A 147 3.45 -9.34 6.75
CA ASN A 147 4.31 -8.61 5.82
C ASN A 147 3.70 -7.30 5.28
N ASN A 148 3.04 -6.51 6.14
CA ASN A 148 2.40 -5.28 5.72
C ASN A 148 3.14 -4.03 6.20
N VAL A 149 3.02 -2.96 5.43
CA VAL A 149 3.60 -1.65 5.70
C VAL A 149 2.48 -0.62 5.76
N PHE A 150 2.37 0.08 6.90
CA PHE A 150 1.41 1.15 7.16
C PHE A 150 2.18 2.41 7.56
N ILE A 151 2.21 3.43 6.70
CA ILE A 151 2.94 4.67 6.98
C ILE A 151 2.02 5.87 6.77
N GLY A 152 1.67 6.54 7.86
CA GLY A 152 0.73 7.66 7.87
C GLY A 152 -0.39 7.45 8.89
N ALA A 153 -0.99 8.56 9.33
CA ALA A 153 -2.09 8.50 10.28
C ALA A 153 -3.34 7.87 9.64
N ASN A 154 -4.02 7.01 10.38
CA ASN A 154 -5.21 6.27 9.93
C ASN A 154 -4.99 5.45 8.64
N THR A 155 -3.75 5.00 8.36
CA THR A 155 -3.54 3.96 7.36
C THR A 155 -4.12 2.64 7.86
N ASP A 156 -4.79 1.87 7.00
CA ASP A 156 -5.37 0.59 7.43
C ASP A 156 -5.63 -0.35 6.24
N VAL A 157 -6.12 -1.54 6.54
CA VAL A 157 -6.79 -2.44 5.60
C VAL A 157 -8.29 -2.37 5.82
N ASN A 158 -9.09 -2.90 4.89
CA ASN A 158 -10.54 -3.01 5.06
C ASN A 158 -11.01 -4.39 5.55
N ALA A 159 -10.09 -5.33 5.75
CA ALA A 159 -10.37 -6.71 6.13
C ALA A 159 -9.20 -7.33 6.90
N ALA A 160 -9.50 -8.30 7.78
CA ALA A 160 -8.47 -9.04 8.50
C ALA A 160 -7.73 -10.05 7.59
N GLY A 161 -6.49 -10.34 7.94
CA GLY A 161 -5.68 -11.37 7.29
C GLY A 161 -5.10 -10.99 5.92
N LEU A 162 -5.21 -9.72 5.50
CA LEU A 162 -4.49 -9.26 4.31
C LEU A 162 -2.97 -9.38 4.52
N PHE A 163 -2.23 -9.62 3.44
CA PHE A 163 -0.79 -9.80 3.52
C PHE A 163 -0.08 -9.13 2.34
N ASN A 164 1.20 -8.81 2.53
CA ASN A 164 2.03 -8.16 1.51
C ASN A 164 1.41 -6.83 1.02
N VAL A 165 0.84 -6.05 1.94
CA VAL A 165 0.22 -4.75 1.68
C VAL A 165 1.19 -3.61 1.92
N ILE A 166 1.15 -2.59 1.08
CA ILE A 166 1.80 -1.30 1.32
C ILE A 166 0.73 -0.21 1.31
N ALA A 167 0.50 0.44 2.45
CA ALA A 167 -0.41 1.57 2.63
C ALA A 167 0.40 2.78 3.10
N ILE A 168 0.53 3.81 2.25
CA ILE A 168 1.34 5.00 2.55
C ILE A 168 0.56 6.26 2.27
N GLY A 169 0.39 7.12 3.28
CA GLY A 169 -0.38 8.35 3.20
C GLY A 169 -1.47 8.40 4.26
N GLN A 170 -1.87 9.60 4.66
CA GLN A 170 -2.91 9.75 5.67
C GLN A 170 -4.23 9.16 5.13
N GLY A 171 -4.85 8.27 5.90
CA GLY A 171 -6.14 7.66 5.54
C GLY A 171 -6.08 6.67 4.37
N THR A 172 -4.91 6.18 4.00
CA THR A 172 -4.80 5.17 2.93
C THR A 172 -5.35 3.83 3.43
N VAL A 173 -6.40 3.34 2.76
CA VAL A 173 -7.01 2.04 3.05
C VAL A 173 -6.77 1.07 1.90
N VAL A 174 -6.29 -0.13 2.22
CA VAL A 174 -6.02 -1.19 1.23
C VAL A 174 -7.04 -2.31 1.33
N THR A 175 -7.48 -2.76 0.16
CA THR A 175 -8.66 -3.63 -0.01
C THR A 175 -8.33 -5.08 -0.36
N ALA A 176 -7.07 -5.38 -0.72
CA ALA A 176 -6.63 -6.72 -1.14
C ALA A 176 -5.16 -6.98 -0.82
N SER A 177 -4.82 -8.25 -0.64
CA SER A 177 -3.44 -8.71 -0.41
C SER A 177 -2.55 -8.48 -1.64
N SER A 178 -1.24 -8.36 -1.43
CA SER A 178 -0.24 -8.13 -2.49
C SER A 178 -0.51 -6.87 -3.32
N THR A 179 -0.96 -5.80 -2.67
CA THR A 179 -1.21 -4.51 -3.32
C THR A 179 -0.54 -3.37 -2.58
N ALA A 180 -0.20 -2.32 -3.33
CA ALA A 180 0.34 -1.08 -2.80
C ALA A 180 -0.62 0.08 -3.15
N ARG A 181 -0.98 0.89 -2.16
CA ARG A 181 -1.73 2.13 -2.32
C ARG A 181 -0.97 3.28 -1.67
N PHE A 182 -0.98 4.41 -2.36
CA PHE A 182 -0.33 5.64 -1.93
C PHE A 182 -1.39 6.74 -1.92
N GLY A 183 -1.51 7.49 -0.83
CA GLY A 183 -2.54 8.51 -0.67
C GLY A 183 -3.94 7.96 -0.43
N ASN A 184 -4.90 8.88 -0.29
CA ASN A 184 -6.32 8.62 -0.10
C ASN A 184 -7.13 9.15 -1.30
N SER A 185 -8.45 9.03 -1.23
CA SER A 185 -9.39 9.47 -2.27
C SER A 185 -9.25 10.95 -2.67
N ALA A 186 -8.81 11.81 -1.75
CA ALA A 186 -8.62 13.24 -1.99
C ALA A 186 -7.28 13.58 -2.68
N THR A 187 -6.40 12.61 -2.91
CA THR A 187 -5.08 12.86 -3.47
C THR A 187 -5.16 13.53 -4.85
N GLY A 188 -4.55 14.71 -4.95
CA GLY A 188 -4.64 15.57 -6.14
C GLY A 188 -3.67 15.19 -7.26
N SER A 189 -2.41 14.89 -6.91
CA SER A 189 -1.35 14.54 -7.86
C SER A 189 -0.28 13.67 -7.19
N TYR A 190 0.44 12.91 -8.01
CA TYR A 190 1.69 12.26 -7.62
C TYR A 190 2.82 12.89 -8.42
N GLY A 191 3.81 13.46 -7.74
CA GLY A 191 4.97 14.10 -8.36
C GLY A 191 6.19 13.17 -8.39
N GLY A 192 6.98 13.27 -9.45
CA GLY A 192 8.27 12.59 -9.57
C GLY A 192 9.08 13.16 -10.73
N TRP A 193 10.40 13.01 -10.67
CA TRP A 193 11.31 13.39 -11.77
C TRP A 193 11.55 12.25 -12.78
N ALA A 194 11.11 11.03 -12.45
CA ALA A 194 11.23 9.85 -13.28
C ALA A 194 9.93 9.01 -13.22
N ASN A 195 9.70 8.24 -14.28
CA ASN A 195 8.56 7.33 -14.38
C ASN A 195 8.80 6.02 -13.61
N TRP A 196 7.72 5.28 -13.39
CA TRP A 196 7.76 3.94 -12.80
C TRP A 196 8.33 2.93 -13.80
N THR A 197 9.36 2.20 -13.41
CA THR A 197 9.95 1.14 -14.24
C THR A 197 9.36 -0.20 -13.86
N ASN A 198 8.77 -0.90 -14.83
CA ASN A 198 8.34 -2.28 -14.68
C ASN A 198 9.45 -3.24 -15.11
N VAL A 199 9.67 -4.32 -14.36
CA VAL A 199 10.59 -5.39 -14.77
C VAL A 199 10.04 -6.05 -16.04
N SER A 200 10.80 -6.00 -17.13
CA SER A 200 10.38 -6.50 -18.45
C SER A 200 11.49 -7.28 -19.17
N ASP A 201 12.45 -7.81 -18.40
CA ASP A 201 13.60 -8.55 -18.92
C ASP A 201 13.16 -9.89 -19.55
N GLY A 202 13.67 -10.18 -20.76
CA GLY A 202 13.32 -11.38 -21.52
C GLY A 202 13.67 -12.69 -20.80
N ARG A 203 14.68 -12.69 -19.92
CA ARG A 203 15.09 -13.87 -19.14
C ARG A 203 14.00 -14.37 -18.18
N PHE A 204 13.09 -13.48 -17.78
CA PHE A 204 12.01 -13.80 -16.84
C PHE A 204 10.63 -13.86 -17.52
N LYS A 205 10.58 -13.88 -18.86
CA LYS A 205 9.35 -14.06 -19.64
C LYS A 205 9.25 -15.49 -20.16
N LYS A 206 8.08 -16.10 -20.01
CA LYS A 206 7.75 -17.44 -20.51
C LYS A 206 6.57 -17.35 -21.46
N ASN A 207 6.47 -18.29 -22.41
CA ASN A 207 5.36 -18.38 -23.37
C ASN A 207 5.13 -17.09 -24.18
N VAL A 208 6.19 -16.41 -24.60
CA VAL A 208 6.11 -15.17 -25.39
C VAL A 208 5.49 -15.45 -26.76
N ARG A 209 4.42 -14.74 -27.11
CA ARG A 209 3.68 -14.85 -28.38
C ARG A 209 3.24 -13.46 -28.84
N GLU A 210 3.03 -13.29 -30.15
CA GLU A 210 2.61 -12.02 -30.77
C GLU A 210 1.09 -11.95 -31.00
N ASN A 211 0.30 -12.27 -29.98
CA ASN A 211 -1.17 -12.37 -30.06
C ASN A 211 -1.92 -11.25 -29.31
N VAL A 212 -1.33 -10.06 -29.24
CA VAL A 212 -2.01 -8.88 -28.66
C VAL A 212 -3.11 -8.41 -29.62
N VAL A 213 -4.28 -8.07 -29.08
CA VAL A 213 -5.38 -7.45 -29.84
C VAL A 213 -5.09 -5.97 -30.12
N GLY A 214 -5.46 -5.50 -31.31
CA GLY A 214 -5.27 -4.12 -31.72
C GLY A 214 -6.59 -3.39 -31.96
N LEU A 215 -6.86 -3.07 -33.22
CA LEU A 215 -7.92 -2.17 -33.67
C LEU A 215 -9.31 -2.63 -33.21
N ASP A 216 -9.60 -3.93 -33.28
CA ASP A 216 -10.89 -4.50 -32.83
C ASP A 216 -11.20 -4.21 -31.36
N PHE A 217 -10.18 -4.21 -30.49
CA PHE A 217 -10.32 -3.86 -29.09
C PHE A 217 -10.47 -2.35 -28.91
N ILE A 218 -9.58 -1.56 -29.54
CA ILE A 218 -9.56 -0.11 -29.40
C ILE A 218 -10.89 0.52 -29.86
N MET A 219 -11.48 0.03 -30.94
CA MET A 219 -12.75 0.54 -31.48
C MET A 219 -13.97 0.26 -30.59
N LYS A 220 -13.86 -0.66 -29.63
CA LYS A 220 -14.92 -0.94 -28.64
C LYS A 220 -14.84 -0.05 -27.40
N LEU A 221 -13.73 0.65 -27.19
CA LEU A 221 -13.53 1.51 -26.02
C LEU A 221 -14.39 2.78 -26.12
N LYS A 222 -14.93 3.22 -24.98
CA LYS A 222 -15.80 4.40 -24.90
C LYS A 222 -15.20 5.48 -23.99
N PRO A 223 -14.51 6.49 -24.55
CA PRO A 223 -14.05 7.62 -23.77
C PRO A 223 -15.25 8.39 -23.18
N VAL A 224 -15.14 8.79 -21.92
CA VAL A 224 -16.15 9.55 -21.18
C VAL A 224 -15.51 10.68 -20.38
N THR A 225 -16.31 11.66 -19.97
CA THR A 225 -15.94 12.62 -18.93
C THR A 225 -16.80 12.41 -17.69
N TYR A 226 -16.24 12.65 -16.51
CA TYR A 226 -16.91 12.44 -15.24
C TYR A 226 -16.33 13.30 -14.13
N ASN A 227 -17.12 13.49 -13.07
CA ASN A 227 -16.69 13.97 -11.77
C ASN A 227 -16.59 12.77 -10.83
N LEU A 228 -15.50 12.66 -10.08
CA LEU A 228 -15.32 11.56 -9.14
C LEU A 228 -16.07 11.87 -7.84
N ASP A 229 -16.86 10.92 -7.34
CA ASP A 229 -17.48 10.99 -6.02
C ASP A 229 -16.46 10.59 -4.95
N VAL A 230 -15.67 11.58 -4.53
CA VAL A 230 -14.59 11.38 -3.55
C VAL A 230 -15.16 11.12 -2.17
N SER A 231 -16.24 11.82 -1.79
CA SER A 231 -16.92 11.64 -0.52
C SER A 231 -17.46 10.20 -0.37
N GLY A 232 -18.14 9.68 -1.40
CA GLY A 232 -18.66 8.32 -1.41
C GLY A 232 -17.55 7.26 -1.31
N ILE A 233 -16.41 7.47 -1.97
CA ILE A 233 -15.23 6.60 -1.85
C ILE A 233 -14.66 6.64 -0.42
N SER A 234 -14.46 7.84 0.13
CA SER A 234 -13.89 8.03 1.47
C SER A 234 -14.76 7.38 2.55
N GLU A 235 -16.09 7.52 2.42
CA GLU A 235 -17.07 6.88 3.31
C GLU A 235 -17.05 5.36 3.19
N THR A 236 -17.03 4.84 1.96
CA THR A 236 -16.98 3.39 1.71
C THR A 236 -15.72 2.74 2.28
N LEU A 237 -14.57 3.40 2.12
CA LEU A 237 -13.29 2.94 2.65
C LEU A 237 -13.10 3.21 4.14
N LYS A 238 -13.90 4.10 4.74
CA LYS A 238 -13.71 4.60 6.11
C LYS A 238 -12.30 5.16 6.32
N GLU A 239 -11.80 5.96 5.38
CA GLU A 239 -10.43 6.49 5.36
C GLU A 239 -10.04 7.26 6.63
N ASN A 240 -11.02 7.84 7.34
CA ASN A 240 -10.80 8.52 8.62
C ASN A 240 -11.36 7.75 9.82
N HIS A 241 -11.54 6.43 9.71
CA HIS A 241 -12.07 5.56 10.77
C HIS A 241 -13.43 6.01 11.33
N GLY A 242 -14.28 6.61 10.49
CA GLY A 242 -15.60 7.15 10.89
C GLY A 242 -15.53 8.49 11.64
N GLN A 243 -14.36 9.12 11.73
CA GLN A 243 -14.22 10.47 12.28
C GLN A 243 -14.45 11.52 11.19
N GLU A 244 -14.85 12.72 11.62
CA GLU A 244 -14.92 13.85 10.70
C GLU A 244 -13.53 14.29 10.24
N TRP A 245 -13.43 14.57 8.94
CA TRP A 245 -12.28 15.21 8.34
C TRP A 245 -12.08 16.63 8.89
N ASP A 246 -10.83 17.06 9.01
CA ASP A 246 -10.51 18.46 9.28
C ASP A 246 -10.94 19.36 8.10
N LEU A 247 -10.97 20.67 8.35
CA LEU A 247 -11.46 21.65 7.37
C LEU A 247 -10.65 21.64 6.06
N LEU A 248 -9.32 21.49 6.15
CA LEU A 248 -8.45 21.51 4.96
C LEU A 248 -8.69 20.28 4.10
N MET A 249 -8.90 19.11 4.72
CA MET A 249 -9.24 17.90 3.99
C MET A 249 -10.64 18.00 3.36
N LYS A 250 -11.63 18.55 4.07
CA LYS A 250 -12.97 18.81 3.50
C LYS A 250 -12.89 19.71 2.26
N GLU A 251 -12.10 20.78 2.31
CA GLU A 251 -11.86 21.66 1.16
C GLU A 251 -11.17 20.93 -0.01
N ALA A 252 -10.19 20.07 0.27
CA ALA A 252 -9.50 19.26 -0.73
C ALA A 252 -10.44 18.28 -1.45
N ILE A 253 -11.30 17.58 -0.70
CA ILE A 253 -12.35 16.69 -1.23
C ILE A 253 -13.27 17.47 -2.18
N VAL A 254 -13.86 18.58 -1.71
CA VAL A 254 -14.77 19.41 -2.53
C VAL A 254 -14.09 19.93 -3.79
N LYS A 255 -12.82 20.33 -3.69
CA LYS A 255 -12.05 20.76 -4.86
C LYS A 255 -11.87 19.63 -5.87
N LYS A 256 -11.56 18.42 -5.41
CA LYS A 256 -11.34 17.24 -6.24
C LYS A 256 -12.63 16.79 -6.94
N GLU A 257 -13.77 16.79 -6.24
CA GLU A 257 -15.07 16.41 -6.80
C GLU A 257 -15.51 17.34 -7.93
N LYS A 258 -15.20 18.64 -7.84
CA LYS A 258 -15.51 19.62 -8.90
C LYS A 258 -14.64 19.46 -10.15
N MET A 259 -13.54 18.71 -10.09
CA MET A 259 -12.68 18.51 -11.26
C MET A 259 -13.33 17.54 -12.24
N VAL A 260 -13.57 18.01 -13.46
CA VAL A 260 -13.94 17.15 -14.59
C VAL A 260 -12.70 16.38 -15.05
N GLN A 261 -12.83 15.06 -15.12
CA GLN A 261 -11.79 14.15 -15.60
C GLN A 261 -12.28 13.46 -16.88
N SER A 262 -11.34 13.04 -17.72
CA SER A 262 -11.60 12.25 -18.92
C SER A 262 -10.98 10.87 -18.78
N GLY A 263 -11.66 9.84 -19.23
CA GLY A 263 -11.16 8.47 -19.11
C GLY A 263 -12.13 7.41 -19.63
N PHE A 264 -12.05 6.21 -19.07
CA PHE A 264 -12.94 5.09 -19.37
C PHE A 264 -13.60 4.54 -18.11
N ILE A 265 -14.78 3.95 -18.26
CA ILE A 265 -15.41 3.13 -17.22
C ILE A 265 -14.75 1.74 -17.24
N ALA A 266 -14.16 1.33 -16.13
CA ALA A 266 -13.35 0.11 -16.06
C ALA A 266 -14.14 -1.16 -16.42
N GLN A 267 -15.41 -1.25 -16.01
CA GLN A 267 -16.31 -2.36 -16.31
C GLN A 267 -16.59 -2.45 -17.83
N ASP A 268 -16.74 -1.31 -18.50
CA ASP A 268 -16.93 -1.28 -19.96
C ASP A 268 -15.66 -1.73 -20.70
N VAL A 269 -14.47 -1.35 -20.21
CA VAL A 269 -13.19 -1.83 -20.73
C VAL A 269 -13.06 -3.35 -20.56
N GLU A 270 -13.38 -3.86 -19.37
CA GLU A 270 -13.34 -5.30 -19.10
C GLU A 270 -14.28 -6.08 -20.03
N LYS A 271 -15.50 -5.57 -20.21
CA LYS A 271 -16.47 -6.14 -21.15
C LYS A 271 -15.93 -6.14 -22.58
N ALA A 272 -15.39 -5.01 -23.04
CA ALA A 272 -14.81 -4.89 -24.38
C ALA A 272 -13.65 -5.87 -24.60
N ALA A 273 -12.78 -6.05 -23.61
CA ALA A 273 -11.68 -6.99 -23.66
C ALA A 273 -12.18 -8.45 -23.76
N LYS A 274 -13.18 -8.81 -22.93
CA LYS A 274 -13.81 -10.14 -22.97
C LYS A 274 -14.49 -10.45 -24.31
N GLU A 275 -15.13 -9.47 -24.94
CA GLU A 275 -15.78 -9.64 -26.25
C GLU A 275 -14.81 -10.01 -27.38
N VAL A 276 -13.54 -9.60 -27.28
CA VAL A 276 -12.49 -9.94 -28.26
C VAL A 276 -11.59 -11.09 -27.78
N GLY A 277 -11.98 -11.79 -26.70
CA GLY A 277 -11.20 -12.90 -26.14
C GLY A 277 -9.86 -12.48 -25.53
N TYR A 278 -9.75 -11.23 -25.07
CA TYR A 278 -8.52 -10.67 -24.51
C TYR A 278 -8.60 -10.54 -23.00
N ASP A 279 -7.68 -11.20 -22.29
CA ASP A 279 -7.47 -11.02 -20.85
C ASP A 279 -6.55 -9.81 -20.63
N PHE A 280 -7.15 -8.63 -20.49
CA PHE A 280 -6.41 -7.38 -20.49
C PHE A 280 -5.86 -7.02 -19.10
N SER A 281 -4.54 -7.08 -18.94
CA SER A 281 -3.79 -6.69 -17.73
C SER A 281 -4.02 -5.24 -17.26
N GLY A 282 -4.57 -4.39 -18.13
CA GLY A 282 -4.90 -3.00 -17.82
C GLY A 282 -6.13 -2.84 -16.93
N VAL A 283 -6.99 -3.85 -16.82
CA VAL A 283 -8.13 -3.84 -15.91
C VAL A 283 -7.72 -4.43 -14.57
N ASP A 284 -7.82 -3.62 -13.52
CA ASP A 284 -7.63 -4.07 -12.14
C ASP A 284 -9.02 -4.38 -11.55
N ALA A 285 -9.54 -5.58 -11.81
CA ALA A 285 -10.86 -5.98 -11.32
C ALA A 285 -10.87 -6.19 -9.78
N PRO A 286 -12.00 -5.96 -9.09
CA PRO A 286 -12.14 -6.19 -7.65
C PRO A 286 -11.80 -7.63 -7.25
N LYS A 287 -11.09 -7.80 -6.14
CA LYS A 287 -10.71 -9.13 -5.60
C LYS A 287 -11.70 -9.63 -4.54
N ASN A 288 -12.60 -8.75 -4.10
CA ASN A 288 -13.67 -9.00 -3.15
C ASN A 288 -14.72 -7.87 -3.25
N ASP A 289 -15.83 -8.01 -2.52
CA ASP A 289 -16.96 -7.07 -2.53
C ASP A 289 -16.64 -5.68 -1.98
N GLN A 290 -15.47 -5.50 -1.36
CA GLN A 290 -15.02 -4.27 -0.73
C GLN A 290 -13.88 -3.60 -1.52
N ASP A 291 -13.51 -4.14 -2.69
CA ASP A 291 -12.49 -3.62 -3.59
C ASP A 291 -13.13 -2.89 -4.77
N PHE A 292 -12.36 -2.01 -5.42
CA PHE A 292 -12.82 -1.20 -6.55
C PHE A 292 -12.19 -1.64 -7.85
N TYR A 293 -12.90 -1.36 -8.95
CA TYR A 293 -12.29 -1.42 -10.26
C TYR A 293 -11.25 -0.31 -10.43
N GLY A 294 -10.12 -0.66 -11.05
CA GLY A 294 -9.11 0.30 -11.49
C GLY A 294 -8.72 0.09 -12.95
N LEU A 295 -8.12 1.12 -13.54
CA LEU A 295 -7.51 1.06 -14.87
C LEU A 295 -6.04 1.48 -14.83
N ARG A 296 -5.20 0.71 -15.52
CA ARG A 296 -3.78 1.00 -15.70
C ARG A 296 -3.58 1.56 -17.11
N TYR A 297 -3.67 2.88 -17.25
CA TYR A 297 -3.63 3.55 -18.56
C TYR A 297 -2.38 3.24 -19.38
N ALA A 298 -1.23 2.98 -18.75
CA ALA A 298 -0.01 2.60 -19.45
C ALA A 298 -0.13 1.26 -20.20
N GLU A 299 -0.98 0.34 -19.75
CA GLU A 299 -1.17 -0.97 -20.38
C GLU A 299 -1.90 -0.86 -21.73
N PHE A 300 -2.63 0.23 -21.99
CA PHE A 300 -3.29 0.47 -23.27
C PHE A 300 -2.30 0.77 -24.41
N VAL A 301 -1.06 1.14 -24.09
CA VAL A 301 -0.03 1.43 -25.11
C VAL A 301 0.21 0.21 -26.00
N VAL A 302 0.20 -1.01 -25.46
CA VAL A 302 0.51 -2.22 -26.25
C VAL A 302 -0.60 -2.52 -27.27
N PRO A 303 -1.90 -2.55 -26.90
CA PRO A 303 -2.97 -2.62 -27.90
C PRO A 303 -3.00 -1.44 -28.88
N LEU A 304 -2.67 -0.21 -28.45
CA LEU A 304 -2.61 0.95 -29.35
C LEU A 304 -1.51 0.78 -30.41
N VAL A 305 -0.32 0.30 -30.03
CA VAL A 305 0.76 -0.01 -30.98
C VAL A 305 0.28 -1.06 -31.97
N LYS A 306 -0.40 -2.11 -31.52
CA LYS A 306 -0.95 -3.14 -32.39
C LYS A 306 -1.99 -2.58 -33.36
N ALA A 307 -2.90 -1.75 -32.88
CA ALA A 307 -3.93 -1.09 -33.70
C ALA A 307 -3.31 -0.20 -34.78
N VAL A 308 -2.25 0.56 -34.46
CA VAL A 308 -1.54 1.40 -35.44
C VAL A 308 -0.83 0.53 -36.49
N GLN A 309 -0.23 -0.60 -36.09
CA GLN A 309 0.37 -1.54 -37.03
C GLN A 309 -0.67 -2.16 -37.99
N GLU A 310 -1.84 -2.51 -37.47
CA GLU A 310 -2.97 -3.04 -38.27
C GLU A 310 -3.48 -1.98 -39.24
N LEU A 311 -3.76 -0.77 -38.76
CA LEU A 311 -4.20 0.34 -39.59
C LEU A 311 -3.21 0.66 -40.71
N ASN A 312 -1.90 0.67 -40.42
CA ASN A 312 -0.88 0.91 -41.44
C ASN A 312 -0.87 -0.21 -42.50
N ARG A 313 -1.08 -1.47 -42.12
CA ARG A 313 -1.18 -2.59 -43.07
C ARG A 313 -2.42 -2.46 -43.95
N GLU A 314 -3.58 -2.16 -43.38
CA GLU A 314 -4.82 -1.95 -44.13
C GLU A 314 -4.69 -0.78 -45.12
N MET A 315 -4.07 0.32 -44.70
CA MET A 315 -3.80 1.48 -45.57
C MET A 315 -2.91 1.09 -46.77
N HIS A 316 -1.83 0.34 -46.54
CA HIS A 316 -0.98 -0.13 -47.65
C HIS A 316 -1.75 -1.04 -48.62
N GLN A 317 -2.55 -1.97 -48.10
CA GLN A 317 -3.37 -2.85 -48.93
C GLN A 317 -4.42 -2.06 -49.74
N GLN A 318 -5.03 -1.02 -49.16
CA GLN A 318 -5.96 -0.15 -49.86
C GLN A 318 -5.28 0.65 -50.97
N ASN A 319 -4.07 1.17 -50.73
CA ASN A 319 -3.31 1.89 -51.75
C ASN A 319 -2.91 0.99 -52.91
N GLU A 320 -2.41 -0.22 -52.64
CA GLU A 320 -2.08 -1.20 -53.69
C GLU A 320 -3.30 -1.57 -54.54
N LYS A 321 -4.47 -1.75 -53.89
CA LYS A 321 -5.72 -2.00 -54.61
C LYS A 321 -6.12 -0.82 -55.48
N MET A 322 -6.01 0.41 -54.96
CA MET A 322 -6.31 1.63 -55.70
C MET A 322 -5.40 1.79 -56.93
N ASP A 323 -4.10 1.49 -56.80
CA ASP A 323 -3.15 1.51 -57.92
C ASP A 323 -3.51 0.47 -58.99
N GLN A 324 -3.94 -0.73 -58.59
CA GLN A 324 -4.41 -1.75 -59.52
C GLN A 324 -5.69 -1.33 -60.26
N GLU A 325 -6.67 -0.76 -59.54
CA GLU A 325 -7.92 -0.26 -60.15
C GLU A 325 -7.65 0.90 -61.11
N ASN A 326 -6.77 1.84 -60.73
CA ASN A 326 -6.35 2.95 -61.58
C ASN A 326 -5.67 2.45 -62.87
N LYS A 327 -4.81 1.43 -62.76
CA LYS A 327 -4.19 0.81 -63.93
C LYS A 327 -5.22 0.16 -64.85
N GLN A 328 -6.16 -0.59 -64.30
CA GLN A 328 -7.24 -1.22 -65.09
C GLN A 328 -8.13 -0.18 -65.78
N LEU A 329 -8.43 0.94 -65.11
CA LEU A 329 -9.18 2.04 -65.70
C LEU A 329 -8.41 2.70 -66.84
N ALA A 330 -7.11 2.95 -66.66
CA ALA A 330 -6.25 3.49 -67.71
C ALA A 330 -6.22 2.57 -68.94
N ASP A 331 -6.05 1.25 -68.74
CA ASP A 331 -6.07 0.27 -69.82
C ASP A 331 -7.43 0.24 -70.54
N ARG A 332 -8.55 0.38 -69.82
CA ARG A 332 -9.90 0.45 -70.42
C ARG A 332 -10.13 1.74 -71.20
N ILE A 333 -9.66 2.88 -70.68
CA ILE A 333 -9.73 4.17 -71.38
C ILE A 333 -8.94 4.09 -72.68
N GLN A 334 -7.71 3.59 -72.64
CA GLN A 334 -6.87 3.41 -73.82
C GLN A 334 -7.56 2.52 -74.87
N ASN A 335 -8.14 1.39 -74.46
CA ASN A 335 -8.88 0.51 -75.38
C ASN A 335 -10.10 1.20 -76.01
N LEU A 336 -10.82 2.03 -75.25
CA LEU A 336 -11.95 2.81 -75.78
C LEU A 336 -11.48 3.91 -76.73
N GLU A 337 -10.38 4.59 -76.43
CA GLU A 337 -9.76 5.59 -77.33
C GLU A 337 -9.37 4.97 -78.68
N ILE A 338 -8.78 3.76 -78.64
CA ILE A 338 -8.47 2.96 -79.84
C ILE A 338 -9.76 2.62 -80.62
N LEU A 339 -10.80 2.13 -79.94
CA LEU A 339 -12.08 1.75 -80.57
C LEU A 339 -12.82 2.93 -81.20
N LEU A 340 -12.70 4.12 -80.61
CA LEU A 340 -13.35 5.35 -81.08
C LEU A 340 -12.53 6.07 -82.16
N GLY A 341 -11.35 5.56 -82.53
CA GLY A 341 -10.48 6.18 -83.52
C GLY A 341 -9.88 7.51 -83.06
N LEU A 342 -9.81 7.74 -81.74
CA LEU A 342 -9.26 8.94 -81.12
C LEU A 342 -7.74 8.85 -80.90
N ASP A 343 -7.10 7.82 -81.45
CA ASP A 343 -5.66 7.60 -81.32
C ASP A 343 -4.89 8.76 -81.99
N ASN A 344 -4.24 9.56 -81.16
CA ASN A 344 -3.51 10.80 -81.51
C ASN A 344 -2.30 10.59 -82.45
N ASN A 345 -2.12 9.40 -83.02
CA ASN A 345 -1.04 9.08 -83.97
C ASN A 345 -1.44 9.24 -85.44
N SER A 346 -2.66 9.69 -85.76
CA SER A 346 -3.12 9.85 -87.16
C SER A 346 -3.10 11.29 -87.70
N TYR A 347 -2.77 12.31 -86.88
CA TYR A 347 -2.77 13.72 -87.32
C TYR A 347 -1.41 14.30 -87.72
N SER A 348 -0.30 13.56 -87.64
CA SER A 348 1.05 14.06 -87.96
C SER A 348 1.63 13.61 -89.30
N ALA A 349 0.87 12.93 -90.16
CA ALA A 349 1.39 12.37 -91.43
C ALA A 349 0.97 13.09 -92.73
N ASN A 350 0.21 14.20 -92.68
CA ASN A 350 -0.29 14.88 -93.89
C ASN A 350 -0.07 16.41 -93.90
N LEU A 351 1.12 16.87 -93.49
CA LEU A 351 1.56 18.25 -93.68
C LEU A 351 3.04 18.28 -94.12
N GLU A 352 3.29 17.83 -95.35
CA GLU A 352 4.43 18.26 -96.18
C GLU A 352 3.91 18.86 -97.48
#